data_AF-A0A0D0C917-F1
#
_entry.id   AF-A0A0D0C917-F1
#
_cell.length_a   1.000
_cell.length_b   1.000
_cell.length_c   1.000
_cell.angle_alpha   90.00
_cell.angle_beta   90.00
_cell.angle_gamma   90.00
#
_symmetry.space_group_name_H-M   'P 1'
#
loop_
_entity.id
_entity.type
_entity.pdbx_description
1 polymer ?
#
loop_
_entity_poly.entity_id
_entity_poly.type
_entity_poly.pdbx_seq_one_letter_code
_entity_poly.pdbx_strand_id
1 'polypeptide(L)'
;SATEYYSTLERMSDNTGTNVPKSRSREVLRMIHQWRHLRNLKRSGVGYAGVDANQPGILAVKCPACPHPGINIPSNWYLEREKLWVN
;
A
#
# COMPACT_ATOMS: atom_id res chain seq x y z
N SER A 1 -15.05 4.51 -0.31
CA SER A 1 -13.79 5.19 0.11
C SER A 1 -13.84 5.51 1.61
N ALA A 2 -12.74 5.93 2.25
CA ALA A 2 -12.76 6.33 3.67
C ALA A 2 -13.73 7.49 3.93
N THR A 3 -13.85 8.41 2.96
CA THR A 3 -14.79 9.53 2.99
C THR A 3 -16.23 9.03 2.95
N GLU A 4 -16.58 8.15 2.01
CA GLU A 4 -17.94 7.59 1.92
C GLU A 4 -18.31 6.81 3.18
N TYR A 5 -17.40 5.98 3.69
CA TYR A 5 -17.60 5.26 4.95
C TYR A 5 -17.89 6.23 6.10
N TYR A 6 -17.13 7.32 6.21
CA TYR A 6 -17.34 8.31 7.25
C TYR A 6 -18.65 9.09 7.05
N SER A 7 -19.01 9.44 5.82
CA SER A 7 -20.29 10.06 5.50
C SER A 7 -21.49 9.16 5.81
N THR A 8 -21.35 7.84 5.72
CA THR A 8 -22.37 6.91 6.20
C THR A 8 -22.53 7.00 7.73
N LEU A 9 -21.43 7.09 8.48
CA LEU A 9 -21.48 7.26 9.94
C LEU A 9 -22.12 8.59 10.34
N GLU A 10 -21.81 9.69 9.63
CA GLU A 10 -22.45 10.99 9.84
C GLU A 10 -23.97 10.89 9.63
N ARG A 11 -24.42 10.28 8.53
CA ARG A 11 -25.85 10.07 8.24
C ARG A 11 -26.54 9.15 9.24
N MET A 12 -25.85 8.12 9.71
CA MET A 12 -26.39 7.24 10.78
C MET A 12 -26.52 7.99 12.11
N SER A 13 -25.72 9.02 12.33
CA SER A 13 -25.76 9.83 13.56
C SER A 13 -26.84 10.91 13.48
N ASP A 14 -26.90 11.63 12.35
CA ASP A 14 -27.99 12.55 12.04
C ASP A 14 -28.24 12.58 10.52
N ASN A 15 -29.34 11.97 10.11
CA ASN A 15 -29.75 11.93 8.70
C ASN A 15 -30.59 13.16 8.29
N THR A 16 -30.96 14.02 9.23
CA THR A 16 -31.81 15.19 8.98
C THR A 16 -31.00 16.43 8.59
N GLY A 17 -29.70 16.43 8.89
CA GLY A 17 -28.84 17.59 8.65
C GLY A 17 -28.99 18.71 9.69
N THR A 18 -29.79 18.49 10.74
CA THR A 18 -30.14 19.53 11.71
C THR A 18 -29.13 19.65 12.86
N ASN A 19 -28.44 18.57 13.19
CA ASN A 19 -27.43 18.50 14.23
C ASN A 19 -26.26 17.59 13.78
N VAL A 20 -25.76 17.82 12.57
CA VAL A 20 -24.64 17.05 12.02
C VAL A 20 -23.40 17.27 12.90
N PRO A 21 -22.80 16.20 13.45
CA PRO A 21 -21.55 16.32 14.18
C PRO A 21 -20.44 16.88 13.29
N LYS A 22 -19.48 17.60 13.89
CA LYS A 22 -18.32 18.11 13.16
C LYS A 22 -17.59 16.95 12.45
N SER A 23 -17.44 17.04 11.13
CA SER A 23 -16.77 16.01 10.33
C SER A 23 -15.35 15.76 10.81
N ARG A 24 -15.02 14.48 11.03
CA ARG A 24 -13.65 13.97 11.32
C ARG A 24 -13.11 13.05 10.24
N SER A 25 -13.64 13.17 9.02
CA SER A 25 -13.23 12.34 7.88
C SER A 25 -11.73 12.43 7.58
N ARG A 26 -11.12 13.61 7.76
CA ARG A 26 -9.68 13.83 7.57
C ARG A 26 -8.84 13.09 8.61
N GLU A 27 -9.26 13.13 9.87
CA GLU A 27 -8.62 12.42 10.97
C GLU A 27 -8.72 10.90 10.78
N VAL A 28 -9.90 10.40 10.38
CA VAL A 28 -10.09 8.98 10.04
C VAL A 28 -9.21 8.55 8.87
N LEU A 29 -9.10 9.37 7.82
CA LEU A 29 -8.20 9.09 6.71
C LEU A 29 -6.74 9.01 7.17
N ARG A 30 -6.31 9.92 8.06
CA ARG A 30 -4.97 9.91 8.65
C ARG A 30 -4.71 8.62 9.44
N MET A 31 -5.66 8.20 10.27
CA MET A 31 -5.56 6.94 11.03
C MET A 31 -5.43 5.73 10.09
N ILE A 32 -6.24 5.69 9.03
CA ILE A 32 -6.18 4.61 8.03
C ILE A 32 -4.82 4.58 7.31
N HIS A 33 -4.28 5.74 6.94
CA HIS A 33 -2.94 5.82 6.31
C HIS A 33 -1.84 5.31 7.25
N GLN A 34 -1.85 5.72 8.51
CA GLN A 34 -0.91 5.24 9.52
C GLN A 34 -1.02 3.73 9.71
N TRP A 35 -2.25 3.21 9.86
CA TRP A 35 -2.48 1.78 10.01
C TRP A 35 -2.00 0.97 8.80
N ARG A 36 -2.28 1.43 7.56
CA ARG A 36 -1.80 0.78 6.33
C ARG A 36 -0.27 0.76 6.26
N HIS A 37 0.37 1.87 6.64
CA HIS A 37 1.83 1.96 6.67
C HIS A 37 2.42 0.95 7.68
N LEU A 38 1.92 0.91 8.91
CA LEU A 38 2.36 -0.06 9.93
C LEU A 38 2.14 -1.52 9.49
N ARG A 39 1.01 -1.80 8.84
CA ARG A 39 0.72 -3.14 8.29
C ARG A 39 1.74 -3.52 7.21
N ASN A 40 2.13 -2.58 6.35
CA ASN A 40 3.13 -2.82 5.31
C ASN A 40 4.53 -3.03 5.90
N LEU A 41 4.93 -2.25 6.90
CA LEU A 41 6.19 -2.45 7.62
C LEU A 41 6.27 -3.87 8.20
N LYS A 42 5.22 -4.29 8.92
CA LYS A 42 5.15 -5.62 9.51
C LYS A 42 5.22 -6.74 8.47
N ARG A 43 4.50 -6.60 7.35
CA ARG A 43 4.49 -7.59 6.26
C ARG A 43 5.86 -7.72 5.57
N SER A 44 6.62 -6.63 5.53
CA SER A 44 7.92 -6.58 4.86
C SER A 44 9.08 -6.92 5.80
N GLY A 45 8.81 -7.30 7.05
CA GLY A 45 9.83 -7.60 8.05
C GLY A 45 10.66 -6.39 8.50
N VAL A 46 10.19 -5.17 8.24
CA VAL A 46 10.88 -3.95 8.66
C VAL A 46 10.71 -3.77 10.18
N GLY A 47 11.82 -3.91 10.91
CA GLY A 47 11.87 -3.87 12.36
C GLY A 47 11.91 -2.46 12.97
N TYR A 48 12.20 -2.40 14.27
CA TYR A 48 12.13 -1.18 15.09
C TYR A 48 13.00 -0.01 14.61
N ALA A 49 14.13 -0.29 13.94
CA ALA A 49 15.00 0.75 13.37
C ALA A 49 14.34 1.56 12.24
N GLY A 50 13.13 1.19 11.82
CA GLY A 50 12.30 1.97 10.91
C GLY A 50 12.70 1.82 9.44
N VAL A 51 12.04 2.61 8.59
CA VAL A 51 12.25 2.57 7.13
C VAL A 51 13.64 3.08 6.74
N ASP A 52 14.17 4.08 7.45
CA ASP A 52 15.41 4.77 7.09
C ASP A 52 16.64 3.86 7.15
N ALA A 53 16.59 2.82 7.98
CA ALA A 53 17.63 1.80 8.06
C ALA A 53 17.57 0.76 6.92
N ASN A 54 16.54 0.80 6.08
CA ASN A 54 16.29 -0.20 5.03
C ASN A 54 16.48 0.38 3.62
N GLN A 55 16.70 -0.51 2.66
CA GLN A 55 16.88 -0.12 1.26
C GLN A 55 15.56 0.42 0.67
N PRO A 56 15.64 1.42 -0.24
CA PRO A 56 14.49 1.86 -1.02
C PRO A 56 13.78 0.67 -1.69
N GLY A 57 12.45 0.67 -1.65
CA GLY A 57 11.65 -0.40 -2.24
C GLY A 57 11.41 -1.62 -1.33
N ILE A 58 11.90 -1.63 -0.08
CA ILE A 58 11.65 -2.74 0.86
C ILE A 58 10.16 -3.03 1.11
N LEU A 59 9.30 -2.01 1.00
CA LEU A 59 7.83 -2.15 1.15
C LEU A 59 7.11 -2.44 -0.16
N ALA A 60 7.81 -2.42 -1.30
CA ALA A 60 7.22 -2.65 -2.59
C ALA A 60 7.04 -4.16 -2.82
N VAL A 61 5.85 -4.55 -3.27
CA VAL A 61 5.64 -5.91 -3.77
C VAL A 61 6.33 -6.03 -5.11
N LYS A 62 7.19 -7.03 -5.27
CA LYS A 62 7.81 -7.33 -6.57
C LYS A 62 6.70 -7.67 -7.57
N CYS A 63 6.64 -6.92 -8.65
CA CYS A 63 5.69 -7.21 -9.74
C CYS A 63 6.06 -8.57 -10.36
N PRO A 64 5.14 -9.56 -10.41
CA PRO A 64 5.44 -10.87 -10.97
C PRO A 64 5.68 -10.84 -12.49
N ALA A 65 5.15 -9.83 -13.19
CA ALA A 65 5.34 -9.65 -14.62
C ALA A 65 6.69 -8.98 -14.98
N CYS A 66 7.34 -8.32 -14.01
CA CYS A 66 8.65 -7.72 -14.27
C CYS A 66 9.73 -8.83 -14.38
N PRO A 67 10.74 -8.65 -15.25
CA PRO A 67 11.87 -9.58 -15.33
C PRO A 67 12.73 -9.49 -14.06
N HIS A 68 12.88 -10.62 -13.38
CA HIS A 68 13.72 -10.82 -12.20
C HIS A 68 14.75 -11.92 -12.49
N PRO A 69 16.01 -11.55 -12.82
CA PRO A 69 17.09 -12.49 -13.09
C PRO A 69 17.28 -13.52 -11.97
N GLY A 70 17.28 -14.79 -12.33
CA GLY A 70 17.42 -15.92 -11.39
C GLY A 70 16.14 -16.25 -10.60
N ILE A 71 15.05 -15.52 -10.82
CA ILE A 71 13.74 -15.80 -10.18
C ILE A 71 12.74 -16.27 -11.23
N ASN A 72 12.41 -15.42 -12.21
CA ASN A 72 11.44 -15.72 -13.26
C ASN A 72 11.99 -15.56 -14.68
N ILE A 73 13.23 -15.11 -14.85
CA ILE A 73 13.99 -15.19 -16.08
C ILE A 73 15.41 -15.72 -15.78
N PRO A 74 16.13 -16.30 -16.76
CA PRO A 74 17.49 -16.77 -16.54
C PRO A 74 18.45 -15.67 -16.09
N SER A 75 19.41 -15.97 -15.21
CA SER A 75 20.40 -14.99 -14.72
C SER A 75 21.27 -14.41 -15.84
N ASN A 76 21.46 -15.16 -16.92
CA ASN A 76 22.23 -14.81 -18.11
C ASN A 76 21.35 -14.34 -19.28
N TRP A 77 20.12 -13.86 -19.01
CA TRP A 77 19.16 -13.41 -20.04
C TRP A 77 19.76 -12.41 -21.06
N TYR A 78 20.74 -11.61 -20.65
CA TYR A 78 21.40 -10.60 -21.48
C TYR A 78 22.36 -11.19 -22.53
N LEU A 79 22.72 -12.47 -22.44
CA LEU A 79 23.53 -13.14 -23.46
C LEU A 79 22.68 -13.46 -24.71
N GLU A 80 21.38 -13.65 -24.54
CA GLU A 80 20.42 -13.95 -25.60
C GLU A 80 19.36 -12.84 -25.70
N ARG A 81 19.79 -11.61 -26.02
CA ARG A 81 18.92 -10.40 -26.02
C ARG A 81 17.72 -10.48 -26.96
N GLU A 82 17.78 -11.30 -27.99
CA GLU A 82 16.70 -11.46 -28.98
C GLU A 82 15.61 -12.44 -28.51
N LYS A 83 15.87 -13.20 -27.43
CA LYS A 83 14.94 -14.19 -26.92
C LYS A 83 13.95 -13.54 -25.97
N LEU A 84 12.67 -13.62 -26.31
CA LEU A 84 11.58 -13.20 -25.43
C LEU A 84 11.37 -14.28 -24.36
N TRP A 85 11.65 -13.92 -23.11
CA TRP A 85 11.53 -14.80 -21.93
C TRP A 85 10.16 -14.71 -21.24
N VAL A 86 9.27 -13.90 -21.79
CA VAL A 86 7.90 -13.73 -21.31
C VAL A 86 7.00 -14.32 -22.39
N ASN A 87 6.26 -15.38 -22.04
CA ASN A 87 5.22 -15.98 -22.90
C ASN A 87 4.03 -15.03 -23.04
#